data_AF-K7ETT2-F1
#
_entry.id   AF-K7ETT2-F1
#
_cell.length_a   1.000
_cell.length_b   1.000
_cell.length_c   1.000
_cell.angle_alpha   90.00
_cell.angle_beta   90.00
_cell.angle_gamma   90.00
#
_symmetry.space_group_name_H-M   'P 1'
#
loop_
_entity.id
_entity.type
_entity.pdbx_description
1 polymer ?
#
loop_
_entity_poly.entity_id
_entity_poly.type
_entity_poly.pdbx_seq_one_letter_code
_entity_poly.pdbx_strand_id
1 'polypeptide(L)' 'MASASCSPGGALASPEPGRKILPRMVSRSELRKLFYSADAVCFDVDSTVISEEGIGELAQICGVEDAVSEMMLSLDLEEM' A
#
# COMPACT_ATOMS: atom_id res chain seq x y z
N MET A 1 -12.09 29.40 26.35
CA MET A 1 -10.75 29.83 25.90
C MET A 1 -9.72 29.18 26.80
N ALA A 2 -9.13 28.08 26.34
CA ALA A 2 -7.88 27.51 26.86
C ALA A 2 -7.16 26.91 25.66
N SER A 3 -5.93 27.38 25.47
CA SER A 3 -5.10 27.26 24.28
C SER A 3 -4.72 25.82 23.94
N ALA A 4 -4.93 25.42 22.68
CA ALA A 4 -4.22 24.30 22.09
C ALA A 4 -2.76 24.72 21.88
N SER A 5 -1.84 24.15 22.67
CA SER A 5 -0.42 24.24 22.36
C SER A 5 -0.10 23.17 21.31
N CYS A 6 -0.14 23.55 20.03
CA CYS A 6 0.49 22.77 18.98
C CYS A 6 2.01 22.79 19.22
N SER A 7 2.60 21.64 19.50
CA SER A 7 4.06 21.46 19.40
C SER A 7 4.41 21.18 17.94
N PRO A 8 5.23 22.01 17.27
CA PRO A 8 5.77 21.69 15.96
C PRO A 8 7.03 20.84 16.14
N GLY A 9 7.21 19.85 15.27
CA GLY A 9 8.54 19.29 14.99
C GLY A 9 8.98 18.15 15.89
N GLY A 10 8.72 16.94 15.41
CA GLY A 10 9.34 15.70 15.88
C GLY A 10 9.39 14.68 14.75
N ALA A 11 9.85 15.08 13.56
CA ALA A 11 10.25 14.14 12.53
C ALA A 11 11.56 13.48 12.98
N LEU A 12 11.44 12.51 13.87
CA LEU A 12 12.48 11.52 14.16
C LEU A 12 11.81 10.17 13.96
N ALA A 13 11.67 9.79 12.69
CA ALA A 13 11.52 8.37 12.36
C ALA A 13 12.83 7.70 12.76
N SER A 14 12.89 7.20 13.99
CA SER A 14 13.89 6.22 14.37
C SER A 14 13.80 5.06 13.38
N PRO A 15 14.92 4.49 12.90
CA PRO A 15 14.86 3.25 12.15
C PRO A 15 14.36 2.17 13.11
N GLU A 16 13.10 1.77 12.95
CA GLU A 16 12.52 0.63 13.66
C GLU A 16 13.49 -0.58 13.51
N PRO A 17 13.96 -1.18 14.61
CA PRO A 17 14.94 -2.25 14.56
C PRO A 17 14.28 -3.50 13.96
N GLY A 18 14.45 -3.71 12.66
CA GLY A 18 13.92 -4.90 11.99
C GLY A 18 13.55 -4.75 10.52
N ARG A 19 13.53 -3.54 9.96
CA ARG A 19 13.15 -3.34 8.55
C ARG A 19 14.27 -3.82 7.62
N LYS A 20 14.22 -5.10 7.24
CA LYS A 20 15.15 -5.72 6.28
C LYS A 20 14.74 -5.31 4.87
N ILE A 21 15.37 -4.28 4.32
CA ILE A 21 15.19 -3.92 2.91
C ILE A 21 15.85 -5.01 2.07
N LEU A 22 15.03 -5.80 1.37
CA LEU A 22 15.53 -6.87 0.53
C LEU A 22 15.99 -6.32 -0.83
N PRO A 23 17.03 -6.92 -1.44
CA PRO A 23 17.39 -6.63 -2.82
C PRO A 23 16.23 -6.96 -3.77
N ARG A 24 16.17 -6.29 -4.93
CA ARG A 24 15.12 -6.51 -5.96
C ARG A 24 15.01 -7.96 -6.43
N MET A 25 16.04 -8.78 -6.22
CA MET A 25 16.02 -10.22 -6.47
C MET A 25 16.51 -10.96 -5.24
N VAL A 26 15.71 -11.90 -4.74
CA VAL A 26 16.04 -12.82 -3.66
C VAL A 26 15.92 -14.26 -4.15
N SER A 27 16.77 -15.17 -3.66
CA SER A 27 16.65 -16.58 -4.01
C SER A 27 15.40 -17.19 -3.37
N ARG A 28 14.86 -18.26 -3.97
CA ARG A 28 13.72 -19.01 -3.40
C ARG A 28 13.98 -19.49 -1.98
N SER A 29 15.23 -19.87 -1.67
CA SER A 29 15.64 -20.33 -0.34
C SER A 29 15.63 -19.21 0.69
N GLU A 30 16.04 -18.00 0.31
CA GLU A 30 15.99 -16.81 1.18
C GLU A 30 14.56 -16.34 1.40
N LEU A 31 13.74 -16.32 0.34
CA LEU A 31 12.33 -15.98 0.41
C LEU A 31 11.59 -16.91 1.39
N ARG A 32 11.85 -18.23 1.33
CA ARG A 32 11.26 -19.19 2.27
C ARG A 32 11.64 -18.87 3.71
N LYS A 33 12.92 -18.59 3.98
CA LYS A 33 13.39 -18.25 5.33
C LYS A 33 12.70 -17.00 5.86
N LEU A 34 12.54 -15.98 5.02
CA LEU A 34 11.82 -14.75 5.37
C LEU A 34 10.38 -15.07 5.78
N PHE A 35 9.65 -15.80 4.92
CA PHE A 35 8.26 -16.20 5.19
C PHE A 35 8.12 -17.02 6.47
N TYR A 36 9.04 -17.96 6.72
CA TYR A 36 9.04 -18.76 7.96
C TYR A 36 9.26 -17.92 9.22
N SER A 37 9.99 -16.81 9.13
CA SER A 37 10.31 -15.95 10.26
C SER A 37 9.34 -14.79 10.46
N ALA A 38 8.35 -14.63 9.60
CA ALA A 38 7.43 -13.50 9.65
C ALA A 38 6.36 -13.72 10.73
N ASP A 39 6.15 -12.70 11.57
CA ASP A 39 5.07 -12.71 12.57
C ASP A 39 3.69 -12.45 11.93
N ALA A 40 3.67 -11.78 10.78
CA ALA A 40 2.48 -11.48 10.01
C ALA A 40 2.79 -11.42 8.51
N VAL A 41 1.77 -11.72 7.70
CA VAL A 41 1.79 -11.57 6.24
C VAL A 41 0.58 -10.73 5.86
N CYS A 42 0.83 -9.59 5.21
CA CYS A 42 -0.21 -8.72 4.68
C CYS A 42 -0.29 -8.94 3.18
N PHE A 43 -1.48 -9.26 2.70
CA PHE A 43 -1.76 -9.34 1.28
C PHE A 43 -2.47 -8.06 0.88
N ASP A 44 -2.01 -7.48 -0.22
CA ASP A 44 -2.83 -6.54 -0.96
C ASP A 44 -4.10 -7.26 -1.45
N VAL A 45 -5.21 -6.54 -1.58
CA VAL A 45 -6.50 -7.16 -1.92
C VAL A 45 -6.70 -7.16 -3.41
N ASP A 46 -6.75 -5.97 -4.01
CA ASP A 46 -7.00 -5.79 -5.44
C ASP A 46 -5.84 -6.37 -6.25
N SER A 47 -6.16 -7.15 -7.29
CA SER A 47 -5.21 -7.86 -8.16
C SER A 47 -4.22 -8.84 -7.51
N THR A 48 -4.25 -9.01 -6.17
CA THR A 48 -3.38 -9.92 -5.41
C THR A 48 -4.17 -11.05 -4.74
N VAL A 49 -5.17 -10.74 -3.90
CA VAL A 49 -6.05 -11.75 -3.28
C VAL A 49 -7.23 -12.07 -4.17
N ILE A 50 -7.81 -11.03 -4.78
CA ILE A 50 -8.87 -11.12 -5.79
C ILE A 50 -8.32 -10.71 -7.14
N SER A 51 -8.93 -11.18 -8.23
CA SER A 51 -8.47 -10.85 -9.59
C SER A 51 -9.03 -9.51 -10.07
N GLU A 52 -10.17 -9.14 -9.51
CA GLU A 52 -10.93 -7.95 -9.81
C GLU A 52 -10.41 -6.74 -9.02
N GLU A 53 -10.64 -5.55 -9.57
CA GLU A 53 -10.42 -4.27 -8.89
C GLU A 53 -11.69 -3.89 -8.14
N GLY A 54 -11.64 -3.88 -6.80
CA GLY A 54 -12.82 -3.68 -5.97
C GLY A 54 -13.54 -2.35 -6.25
N ILE A 55 -12.80 -1.31 -6.62
CA ILE A 55 -13.39 -0.02 -6.99
C ILE A 55 -14.09 -0.05 -8.35
N GLY A 56 -13.58 -0.81 -9.32
CA GLY A 56 -14.21 -0.98 -10.63
C GLY A 56 -15.54 -1.71 -10.50
N GLU A 57 -15.55 -2.81 -9.74
CA GLU A 57 -16.77 -3.56 -9.42
C GLU A 57 -17.82 -2.69 -8.71
N LEU A 58 -17.40 -1.85 -7.76
CA LEU A 58 -18.30 -0.91 -7.09
C LEU A 58 -18.84 0.15 -8.05
N ALA A 59 -18.00 0.69 -8.93
CA ALA A 59 -18.39 1.69 -9.92
C ALA A 59 -19.43 1.14 -10.90
N GLN A 60 -19.29 -0.13 -11.32
CA GLN A 60 -20.24 -0.83 -12.16
C GLN A 60 -21.62 -0.91 -11.50
N ILE A 61 -21.67 -1.36 -10.25
CA ILE A 61 -22.93 -1.46 -9.49
C ILE A 61 -23.61 -0.10 -9.37
N CYS A 62 -22.81 0.96 -9.20
CA CYS A 62 -23.30 2.33 -9.08
C CYS A 62 -23.59 3.01 -10.43
N GLY A 63 -23.21 2.42 -11.57
CA GLY A 63 -23.36 3.01 -12.90
C GLY A 63 -22.50 4.25 -13.12
N VAL A 64 -21.33 4.34 -12.48
CA VAL A 64 -20.40 5.49 -12.52
C VAL A 64 -19.00 5.12 -13.04
N GLU A 65 -18.89 4.03 -13.80
CA GLU A 65 -17.62 3.48 -14.32
C GLU A 65 -16.78 4.55 -15.04
N ASP A 66 -17.40 5.36 -15.91
CA ASP A 66 -16.71 6.40 -16.68
C ASP A 66 -16.04 7.45 -15.77
N ALA A 67 -16.75 7.92 -14.74
CA ALA A 67 -16.23 8.95 -13.84
C ALA A 67 -15.07 8.44 -12.97
N VAL A 68 -15.16 7.17 -12.54
CA VAL A 68 -14.11 6.52 -11.75
C VAL A 68 -12.88 6.26 -12.62
N SER A 69 -13.08 5.76 -13.84
CA SER A 69 -11.98 5.50 -14.79
C SER A 69 -11.16 6.76 -15.09
N GLU A 70 -11.82 7.88 -15.37
CA GLU A 70 -11.13 9.16 -15.64
C GLU A 70 -10.31 9.66 -14.44
N MET A 71 -10.79 9.42 -13.20
CA MET A 71 -10.03 9.78 -11.99
C MET A 71 -8.84 8.86 -11.77
N MET A 72 -8.99 7.56 -11.98
CA MET A 72 -7.91 6.60 -11.75
C MET A 72 -6.79 6.74 -12.80
N LEU A 73 -7.15 6.97 -14.07
CA LEU A 73 -6.18 7.22 -15.15
C LEU A 73 -5.27 8.45 -14.89
N SER A 74 -5.77 9.45 -14.17
CA SER A 74 -4.97 10.63 -13.83
C SER A 74 -3.83 10.34 -12.84
N LEU A 75 -3.92 9.24 -12.08
CA LEU A 75 -2.88 8.81 -11.13
C LEU A 75 -1.78 7.97 -11.80
N ASP A 76 -2.07 7.28 -12.92
CA ASP A 76 -1.08 6.50 -13.68
C ASP A 76 -0.12 7.36 -14.51
N LEU A 77 -0.49 8.61 -14.84
CA LEU A 77 0.32 9.50 -15.68
C LEU A 77 1.35 10.34 -14.91
N GLU A 78 1.31 10.35 -13.58
CA GLU A 78 2.32 11.03 -12.74
C GLU A 78 3.48 10.10 -12.31
N GLU A 79 3.41 8.80 -12.62
CA GLU A 79 4.47 7.80 -12.41
C GLU A 79 5.25 7.47 -13.70
N MET A 80 5.46 8.45 -14.60
CA MET A 80 6.48 8.38 -15.68
C MET A 80 7.50 9.51 -15.63
#